data_AF-A0A9N8L2G3-F1
#
_entry.id   AF-A0A9N8L2G3-F1
#
_cell.length_a   1.000
_cell.length_b   1.000
_cell.length_c   1.000
_cell.angle_alpha   90.00
_cell.angle_beta   90.00
_cell.angle_gamma   90.00
#
_symmetry.space_group_name_H-M   'P 1'
#
loop_
_entity.id
_entity.type
_entity.pdbx_description
1 polymer ?
#
loop_
_entity_poly.entity_id
_entity_poly.type
_entity_poly.pdbx_seq_one_letter_code
_entity_poly.pdbx_strand_id
1 'polypeptide(L)'
;MLVAAGGVRGKPSGLALSVAQERTVCRTEVEYDEDPQRIPRVIKLLRCAARPHTQCGAAPCCGGAGGALRLACAQLTDAVLVSDRSNRTYTLHVPVGCACVRHTSSTAHEIN
;
A
#
# COMPACT_ATOMS: atom_id res chain seq x y z
N MET A 1 2.39 -48.77 -9.97
CA MET A 1 3.26 -47.60 -10.13
C MET A 1 2.38 -46.40 -10.43
N LEU A 2 2.17 -45.51 -9.44
CA LEU A 2 1.45 -44.24 -9.65
C LEU A 2 2.51 -43.15 -9.91
N VAL A 3 2.43 -42.54 -11.08
CA VAL A 3 3.27 -41.39 -11.46
C VAL A 3 2.70 -40.15 -10.76
N ALA A 4 3.49 -39.56 -9.87
CA ALA A 4 3.16 -38.29 -9.25
C ALA A 4 3.25 -37.18 -10.31
N ALA A 5 2.11 -36.55 -10.62
CA ALA A 5 2.07 -35.34 -11.41
C ALA A 5 2.67 -34.19 -10.59
N GLY A 6 3.93 -33.86 -10.88
CA GLY A 6 4.59 -32.66 -10.37
C GLY A 6 3.90 -31.42 -10.92
N GLY A 7 2.98 -30.86 -10.14
CA GLY A 7 2.39 -29.56 -10.41
C GLY A 7 3.47 -28.49 -10.29
N VAL A 8 3.96 -27.99 -11.43
CA VAL A 8 4.75 -26.77 -11.50
C VAL A 8 3.84 -25.64 -11.04
N ARG A 9 3.98 -25.26 -9.77
CA ARG A 9 3.31 -24.11 -9.16
C ARG A 9 3.84 -22.88 -9.88
N GLY A 10 3.17 -22.48 -10.95
CA GLY A 10 3.50 -21.30 -11.73
C GLY A 10 3.63 -20.13 -10.76
N LYS A 11 4.83 -19.57 -10.65
CA LYS A 11 5.09 -18.34 -9.91
C LYS A 11 4.07 -17.34 -10.45
N PRO A 12 3.17 -16.76 -9.63
CA PRO A 12 2.25 -15.76 -10.13
C PRO A 12 3.11 -14.73 -10.84
N SER A 13 2.88 -14.56 -12.13
CA SER A 13 3.51 -13.52 -12.93
C SER A 13 3.00 -12.21 -12.35
N GLY A 14 3.69 -11.73 -11.32
CA GLY A 14 3.36 -10.50 -10.63
C GLY A 14 3.30 -9.39 -11.65
N LEU A 15 2.26 -8.57 -11.61
CA LEU A 15 2.28 -7.31 -12.33
C LEU A 15 3.57 -6.57 -11.96
N ALA A 16 4.30 -6.10 -12.96
CA ALA A 16 5.41 -5.21 -12.73
C ALA A 16 4.90 -4.03 -11.89
N LEU A 17 5.64 -3.67 -10.84
CA LEU A 17 5.19 -2.64 -9.89
C LEU A 17 4.87 -1.32 -10.59
N SER A 18 5.60 -0.97 -11.66
CA SER A 18 5.31 0.19 -12.49
C SER A 18 3.90 0.14 -13.09
N VAL A 19 3.49 -1.01 -13.62
CA VAL A 19 2.15 -1.21 -14.19
C VAL A 19 1.08 -1.17 -13.10
N ALA A 20 1.37 -1.69 -11.91
CA ALA A 20 0.46 -1.56 -10.76
C ALA A 20 0.30 -0.10 -10.31
N GLN A 21 1.39 0.67 -10.26
CA GLN A 21 1.41 2.07 -9.83
C GLN A 21 0.70 3.03 -10.77
N GLU A 22 0.75 2.76 -12.07
CA GLU A 22 0.06 3.57 -13.08
C GLU A 22 -1.44 3.26 -13.16
N ARG A 23 -1.85 2.06 -12.73
CA ARG A 23 -3.24 1.60 -12.78
C ARG A 23 -4.00 1.76 -11.47
N THR A 24 -3.34 2.17 -10.39
CA THR A 24 -4.02 2.41 -9.11
C THR A 24 -4.76 3.74 -9.14
N VAL A 25 -6.00 3.73 -8.66
CA VAL A 25 -6.86 4.92 -8.52
C VAL A 25 -6.16 6.01 -7.68
N CYS A 26 -5.44 5.58 -6.65
CA CYS A 26 -4.53 6.43 -5.90
C CYS A 26 -3.11 6.12 -6.35
N ARG A 27 -2.51 7.08 -7.07
CA ARG A 27 -1.15 6.95 -7.57
C ARG A 27 -0.16 6.89 -6.41
N THR A 28 0.75 5.92 -6.50
CA THR A 28 1.81 5.70 -5.51
C THR A 28 3.17 6.05 -6.10
N GLU A 29 3.99 6.75 -5.33
CA GLU A 29 5.38 7.06 -5.62
C GLU A 29 6.29 6.15 -4.80
N VAL A 30 7.42 5.75 -5.38
CA VAL A 30 8.43 4.93 -4.71
C VAL A 30 9.55 5.82 -4.23
N GLU A 31 9.85 5.71 -2.95
CA GLU A 31 11.09 6.22 -2.37
C GLU A 31 11.88 5.05 -1.77
N TYR A 32 13.19 5.24 -1.62
CA TYR A 32 14.08 4.28 -0.99
C TYR A 32 14.70 4.94 0.23
N ASP A 33 14.33 4.46 1.41
CA ASP A 33 14.92 4.89 2.67
C ASP A 33 16.15 4.03 2.96
N GLU A 34 17.32 4.66 2.86
CA GLU A 34 18.60 3.99 3.06
C GLU A 34 19.25 4.44 4.36
N ASP A 35 19.47 3.49 5.26
CA ASP A 35 20.18 3.68 6.52
C ASP A 35 21.29 2.63 6.65
N PRO A 36 22.58 3.03 6.58
CA PRO A 36 23.70 2.10 6.67
C PRO A 36 23.85 1.43 8.05
N GLN A 37 23.20 1.95 9.10
CA GLN A 37 23.23 1.41 10.45
C GLN A 37 22.08 0.44 10.75
N ARG A 38 21.11 0.32 9.83
CA ARG A 38 19.90 -0.50 10.00
C ARG A 38 19.95 -1.76 9.14
N ILE A 39 19.29 -2.81 9.63
CA ILE A 39 19.00 -4.05 8.93
C ILE A 39 17.47 -4.20 8.86
N PRO A 40 16.87 -4.26 7.66
CA PRO A 40 17.50 -4.10 6.34
C PRO A 40 17.96 -2.65 6.09
N ARG A 41 19.07 -2.51 5.35
CA ARG A 41 19.69 -1.22 5.02
C ARG A 41 18.76 -0.34 4.17
N VAL A 42 18.12 -0.94 3.18
CA VAL A 42 17.23 -0.25 2.24
C VAL A 42 15.80 -0.71 2.50
N ILE A 43 14.93 0.24 2.76
CA ILE A 43 13.49 0.01 2.88
C ILE A 43 12.79 0.77 1.75
N LYS A 44 11.91 0.06 1.04
CA LYS A 44 11.10 0.66 -0.02
C LYS A 44 9.87 1.32 0.59
N LEU A 45 9.72 2.62 0.38
CA LEU A 45 8.59 3.41 0.85
C LEU A 45 7.62 3.65 -0.32
N LEU A 46 6.34 3.35 -0.11
CA LEU A 46 5.27 3.48 -1.10
C LEU A 46 4.32 4.61 -0.66
N ARG A 47 4.62 5.84 -1.07
CA ARG A 47 3.89 7.05 -0.66
C ARG A 47 2.80 7.43 -1.63
N CYS A 48 1.79 8.16 -1.17
CA CYS A 48 0.83 8.75 -2.10
C CYS A 48 1.44 9.95 -2.80
N ALA A 49 1.25 10.03 -4.11
CA ALA A 49 1.68 11.19 -4.88
C ALA A 49 1.10 12.47 -4.27
N ALA A 50 1.89 13.56 -4.20
CA ALA A 50 1.47 14.84 -3.62
C ALA A 50 0.23 15.44 -4.31
N ARG A 51 0.03 15.08 -5.59
CA ARG A 51 -1.22 15.29 -6.33
C ARG A 51 -1.81 13.92 -6.64
N PRO A 52 -2.47 13.27 -5.67
CA PRO A 52 -3.13 12.00 -5.96
C PRO A 52 -4.20 12.31 -6.99
N HIS A 53 -4.29 11.51 -8.05
CA HIS A 53 -5.29 11.74 -9.09
C HIS A 53 -6.67 11.87 -8.43
N THR A 54 -7.42 12.90 -8.81
CA THR A 54 -8.82 13.12 -8.42
C THR A 54 -9.75 11.97 -8.86
N GLN A 55 -9.20 10.96 -9.53
CA GLN A 55 -9.85 9.74 -10.01
C GLN A 55 -10.43 8.88 -8.89
N CYS A 56 -10.04 9.05 -7.63
CA CYS A 56 -10.77 8.44 -6.50
C CYS A 56 -12.26 8.85 -6.52
N GLY A 57 -12.57 10.08 -6.96
CA GLY A 57 -13.94 10.56 -7.19
C GLY A 57 -14.60 10.14 -8.51
N ALA A 58 -13.82 9.67 -9.49
CA ALA A 58 -14.30 9.42 -10.87
C ALA A 58 -14.19 7.95 -11.30
N ALA A 59 -13.57 7.08 -10.50
CA ALA A 59 -13.39 5.68 -10.82
C ALA A 59 -14.73 4.92 -10.71
N PRO A 60 -15.06 4.04 -11.67
CA PRO A 60 -16.33 3.30 -11.67
C PRO A 60 -16.50 2.39 -10.45
N CYS A 61 -15.40 1.96 -9.84
CA CYS A 61 -15.42 1.18 -8.59
C CYS A 61 -15.75 2.01 -7.34
N CYS A 62 -15.64 3.34 -7.41
CA CYS A 62 -15.77 4.24 -6.27
C CYS A 62 -16.96 5.21 -6.38
N GLY A 63 -17.65 5.27 -7.52
CA GLY A 63 -19.04 5.73 -7.58
C GLY A 63 -19.42 6.50 -8.84
N GLY A 64 -20.24 5.89 -9.70
CA GLY A 64 -21.15 6.59 -10.62
C GLY A 64 -22.47 7.01 -9.96
N ALA A 65 -22.51 7.16 -8.63
CA ALA A 65 -23.75 7.40 -7.89
C ALA A 65 -23.89 8.90 -7.57
N GLY A 66 -24.98 9.50 -8.07
CA GLY A 66 -25.32 10.92 -7.95
C GLY A 66 -25.54 11.42 -6.52
N GLY A 67 -24.46 11.61 -5.78
CA GLY A 67 -24.43 12.25 -4.48
C GLY A 67 -23.00 12.63 -4.11
N ALA A 68 -22.82 13.70 -3.33
CA ALA A 68 -21.53 14.28 -2.96
C ALA A 68 -20.70 13.38 -2.01
N LEU A 69 -20.30 12.20 -2.49
CA LEU A 69 -19.37 11.30 -1.82
C LEU A 69 -17.98 11.95 -1.83
N ARG A 70 -17.53 12.42 -0.65
CA ARG A 70 -16.16 12.91 -0.47
C ARG A 70 -15.21 11.71 -0.40
N LEU A 71 -14.55 11.42 -1.51
CA LEU A 71 -13.55 10.39 -1.64
C LEU A 71 -12.16 11.03 -1.64
N ALA A 72 -11.19 10.37 -0.98
CA ALA A 72 -9.81 10.85 -0.96
C ALA A 72 -8.83 9.68 -0.99
N CYS A 73 -7.62 9.96 -1.45
CA CYS A 73 -6.51 9.04 -1.33
C CYS A 73 -5.87 9.17 0.05
N ALA A 74 -5.86 8.07 0.80
CA ALA A 74 -5.19 7.98 2.09
C ALA A 74 -3.96 7.07 1.99
N GLN A 75 -2.89 7.46 2.69
CA GLN A 75 -1.67 6.66 2.78
C GLN A 75 -1.88 5.53 3.79
N LEU A 76 -1.50 4.32 3.40
CA LEU A 76 -1.46 3.14 4.25
C LEU A 76 -0.08 3.02 4.87
N THR A 77 -0.03 2.76 6.18
CA THR A 77 1.20 2.53 6.92
C THR A 77 1.20 1.14 7.51
N ASP A 78 2.38 0.53 7.58
CA ASP A 78 2.59 -0.75 8.25
C ASP A 78 3.76 -0.64 9.24
N ALA A 79 3.77 -1.51 10.24
CA ALA A 79 4.82 -1.61 11.23
C ALA A 79 5.79 -2.72 10.84
N VAL A 80 7.05 -2.37 10.57
CA VAL A 80 8.10 -3.33 10.25
C VAL A 80 9.13 -3.41 11.37
N LEU A 81 9.54 -4.63 11.69
CA LEU A 81 10.62 -4.87 12.64
C LEU A 81 11.97 -4.72 11.93
N VAL A 82 12.85 -3.91 12.51
CA VAL A 82 14.20 -3.67 12.02
C VAL A 82 15.19 -3.83 13.18
N SER A 83 16.47 -3.98 12.87
CA SER A 83 17.52 -3.95 13.87
C SER A 83 18.65 -3.01 13.49
N ASP A 84 19.42 -2.57 14.47
CA ASP A 84 20.69 -1.88 14.22
C ASP A 84 21.89 -2.85 14.20
N ARG A 85 23.09 -2.34 13.91
CA ARG A 85 24.34 -3.13 13.95
C ARG A 85 24.70 -3.66 15.34
N SER A 86 24.12 -3.12 16.41
CA SER A 86 24.26 -3.63 17.78
C SER A 86 23.24 -4.72 18.13
N ASN A 87 22.46 -5.17 17.13
CA ASN A 87 21.41 -6.17 17.25
C ASN A 87 20.23 -5.74 18.13
N ARG A 88 20.06 -4.43 18.34
CA ARG A 88 18.88 -3.89 19.00
C ARG A 88 17.74 -3.79 17.99
N THR A 89 16.62 -4.43 18.31
CA THR A 89 15.41 -4.40 17.48
C THR A 89 14.50 -3.23 17.82
N TYR A 90 13.89 -2.64 16.81
CA TYR A 90 12.88 -1.59 16.98
C TYR A 90 11.86 -1.62 15.84
N THR A 91 10.69 -1.02 16.09
CA THR A 91 9.60 -0.93 15.11
C THR A 91 9.72 0.37 14.32
N LEU A 92 9.61 0.26 13.00
CA LEU A 92 9.53 1.40 12.09
C LEU A 92 8.17 1.40 11.40
N HIS A 93 7.51 2.54 11.35
CA HIS A 93 6.29 2.71 10.56
C HIS A 93 6.63 3.17 9.16
N VAL A 94 6.25 2.38 8.16
CA VAL A 94 6.60 2.61 6.76
C VAL A 94 5.35 2.76 5.91
N PRO A 95 5.31 3.71 4.96
CA PRO A 95 4.22 3.79 4.01
C PRO A 95 4.31 2.61 3.02
N VAL A 96 3.23 1.85 2.91
CA VAL A 96 3.14 0.63 2.10
C VAL A 96 2.21 0.76 0.90
N GLY A 97 1.54 1.90 0.76
CA GLY A 97 0.72 2.19 -0.41
C GLY A 97 -0.36 3.22 -0.12
N CYS A 98 -1.34 3.25 -1.02
CA CYS A 98 -2.42 4.22 -1.01
C CYS A 98 -3.74 3.54 -1.32
N ALA A 99 -4.79 3.95 -0.62
CA ALA A 99 -6.15 3.50 -0.87
C ALA A 99 -7.07 4.68 -1.13
N CYS A 100 -8.05 4.47 -2.01
CA CYS A 100 -9.17 5.39 -2.16
C CYS A 100 -10.16 5.07 -1.04
N VAL A 101 -10.34 6.02 -0.12
CA VAL A 101 -11.21 5.88 1.04
C VAL A 101 -12.37 6.86 0.97
N ARG A 102 -13.51 6.45 1.50
CA ARG A 102 -14.64 7.34 1.70
C ARG A 102 -14.46 8.07 3.02
N HIS A 103 -14.48 9.40 2.99
CA HIS A 103 -14.61 10.20 4.20
C HIS A 103 -16.03 10.06 4.74
N THR A 104 -16.31 8.98 5.45
CA THR A 104 -17.45 8.95 6.37
C THR A 104 -16.99 9.63 7.65
N SER A 105 -17.51 10.81 7.94
CA SER A 105 -17.49 11.33 9.31
C SER A 105 -18.41 10.45 10.15
N SER A 106 -17.95 9.28 10.58
CA SER A 106 -18.56 8.63 11.74
C SER A 106 -18.00 9.37 12.94
N THR A 107 -18.79 10.27 13.52
CA THR A 107 -18.63 10.55 14.95
C THR A 107 -18.63 9.19 15.64
N ALA A 108 -17.52 8.82 16.27
CA ALA A 108 -17.43 7.61 17.05
C ALA A 108 -18.54 7.69 18.11
N HIS A 109 -19.66 7.00 17.88
CA HIS A 109 -20.64 6.83 18.92
C HIS A 109 -20.05 5.76 19.84
N GLU A 110 -19.63 6.24 21.00
CA GLU A 110 -19.21 5.47 22.18
C GLU A 110 -20.11 4.23 22.32
N ILE A 111 -19.53 3.04 22.19
CA ILE A 111 -20.22 1.79 22.52
C ILE A 111 -20.15 1.69 24.04
N ASN A 112 -21.26 2.04 24.69
CA ASN A 112 -21.54 1.77 26.10
C ASN A 112 -22.27 0.42 26.21
#